data_AF-X1DTQ6-F1
#
_entry.id   AF-X1DTQ6-F1
#
_cell.length_a   1.000
_cell.length_b   1.000
_cell.length_c   1.000
_cell.angle_alpha   90.00
_cell.angle_beta   90.00
_cell.angle_gamma   90.00
#
_symmetry.space_group_name_H-M   'P 1'
#
loop_
_entity.id
_entity.type
_entity.pdbx_description
1 polymer ?
#
loop_
_entity_poly.entity_id
_entity_poly.type
_entity_poly.pdbx_seq_one_letter_code
_entity_poly.pdbx_strand_id
1 'polypeptide(L)' 'MIINSYSFGSITIDGKNYRSDVIIFPDKINSRWWRKSGHLLSDEDIGEILKYKPEMLIIGTGASGLMMVDQKVKD' A
#
# COMPACT_ATOMS: atom_id res chain seq x y z
N MET A 1 6.60 -14.13 1.33
CA MET A 1 6.89 -12.69 1.35
C MET A 1 6.95 -12.22 2.78
N ILE A 2 8.09 -11.69 3.22
CA ILE A 2 8.38 -11.28 4.60
C ILE A 2 8.73 -9.80 4.59
N ILE A 3 8.03 -9.00 5.39
CA ILE A 3 8.45 -7.63 5.70
C ILE A 3 9.56 -7.72 6.74
N ASN A 4 10.79 -7.41 6.35
CA ASN A 4 11.96 -7.53 7.22
C ASN A 4 12.08 -6.32 8.16
N SER A 5 11.83 -5.12 7.65
CA SER A 5 11.96 -3.89 8.43
C SER A 5 11.19 -2.73 7.80
N TYR A 6 10.88 -1.74 8.64
CA TYR A 6 10.24 -0.49 8.27
C TYR A 6 10.90 0.68 9.00
N SER A 7 11.09 1.80 8.29
CA SER A 7 11.41 3.11 8.85
C SER A 7 10.78 4.21 7.99
N PHE A 8 10.78 5.45 8.46
CA PHE A 8 10.18 6.56 7.70
C PHE A 8 10.81 6.67 6.30
N GLY A 9 9.99 6.49 5.26
CA GLY A 9 10.41 6.52 3.85
C GLY A 9 11.14 5.27 3.35
N SER A 10 11.11 4.15 4.09
CA SER A 10 11.84 2.92 3.72
C SER A 10 11.14 1.66 4.24
N ILE A 11 10.98 0.67 3.37
CA ILE A 11 10.50 -0.66 3.74
C ILE A 11 11.37 -1.73 3.06
N THR A 12 11.77 -2.75 3.81
CA THR A 12 12.53 -3.88 3.27
C THR A 12 11.65 -5.12 3.27
N ILE A 13 11.46 -5.73 2.09
CA ILE A 13 10.61 -6.90 1.89
C ILE A 13 11.42 -7.94 1.12
N ASP A 14 11.49 -9.16 1.65
CA ASP A 14 12.32 -10.25 1.13
C ASP A 14 13.77 -9.81 0.83
N GLY A 15 14.35 -9.00 1.72
CA GLY A 15 15.71 -8.46 1.61
C GLY A 15 15.88 -7.30 0.62
N LYS A 16 14.85 -6.94 -0.14
CA LYS A 16 14.87 -5.82 -1.09
C LYS A 16 14.32 -4.55 -0.46
N ASN A 17 15.08 -3.46 -0.57
CA ASN A 17 14.70 -2.16 -0.04
C ASN A 17 13.87 -1.35 -1.05
N TYR A 18 12.78 -0.76 -0.57
CA TYR A 18 11.90 0.14 -1.31
C TYR A 18 11.83 1.49 -0.58
N ARG A 19 11.90 2.58 -1.35
CA ARG A 19 11.89 3.98 -0.85
C ARG A 19 10.64 4.76 -1.25
N SER A 20 9.65 4.05 -1.79
CA SER A 20 8.34 4.56 -2.20
C SER A 20 7.27 3.64 -1.65
N ASP A 21 6.02 4.11 -1.66
CA ASP A 21 4.87 3.27 -1.34
C ASP A 21 4.82 2.05 -2.26
N VAL A 22 4.38 0.92 -1.72
CA VAL A 22 4.29 -0.36 -2.43
C VAL A 22 2.95 -1.03 -2.13
N ILE A 23 2.46 -1.83 -3.09
CA ILE A 23 1.38 -2.78 -2.85
C ILE A 23 2.01 -4.17 -2.74
N ILE A 24 1.65 -4.89 -1.68
CA ILE A 24 2.10 -6.26 -1.41
C ILE A 24 0.93 -7.20 -1.71
N PHE A 25 1.05 -8.01 -2.75
CA PHE A 25 0.14 -9.12 -3.05
C PHE A 25 0.75 -10.44 -2.52
N PRO A 26 -0.04 -11.51 -2.35
CA PRO A 26 0.48 -12.81 -1.96
C PRO A 26 1.59 -13.36 -2.87
N ASP A 27 1.57 -13.02 -4.16
CA ASP A 27 2.45 -13.54 -5.20
C ASP A 27 3.43 -12.50 -5.79
N LYS A 28 3.25 -11.20 -5.52
CA LYS A 28 4.06 -10.13 -6.13
C LYS A 28 4.07 -8.83 -5.32
N ILE A 29 5.03 -7.96 -5.63
CA ILE A 29 5.08 -6.58 -5.12
C ILE A 29 4.92 -5.61 -6.29
N ASN A 30 3.94 -4.70 -6.22
CA ASN A 30 3.87 -3.55 -7.12
C ASN A 30 4.57 -2.36 -6.44
N SER A 31 5.81 -2.08 -6.87
CA SER A 31 6.60 -0.96 -6.36
C SER A 31 6.49 0.31 -7.21
N ARG A 32 5.60 0.33 -8.21
CA ARG A 32 5.34 1.49 -9.09
C ARG A 32 3.97 2.10 -8.81
N TRP A 33 3.45 1.86 -7.62
CA TRP A 33 2.15 2.38 -7.21
C TRP A 33 2.25 3.89 -7.02
N TRP A 34 1.42 4.63 -7.74
CA TRP A 34 1.31 6.07 -7.65
C TRP A 34 -0.13 6.45 -7.37
N ARG A 35 -0.33 7.19 -6.28
CA ARG A 35 -1.66 7.63 -5.86
C ARG A 35 -2.02 8.98 -6.47
N LYS A 36 -3.30 9.21 -6.71
CA LYS A 36 -3.84 10.50 -7.12
C LYS A 36 -3.55 11.60 -6.09
N SER A 37 -3.61 11.26 -4.80
CA SER A 37 -3.28 12.16 -3.68
C SER A 37 -2.43 11.44 -2.63
N GLY A 38 -1.43 12.13 -2.09
CA GLY A 38 -0.57 11.60 -1.01
C GLY A 38 -1.29 11.46 0.34
N HIS A 39 -2.36 12.21 0.57
CA HIS A 39 -3.05 12.28 1.86
C HIS A 39 -4.39 11.53 1.91
N LEU A 40 -4.93 11.14 0.76
CA LEU A 40 -6.20 10.43 0.65
C LEU A 40 -6.03 9.23 -0.28
N LEU A 41 -6.31 8.04 0.23
CA LEU A 41 -6.44 6.83 -0.58
C LEU A 41 -7.87 6.74 -1.13
N SER A 42 -7.99 6.77 -2.45
CA SER A 42 -9.26 6.69 -3.17
C SER A 42 -9.45 5.33 -3.87
N ASP A 43 -10.66 5.06 -4.33
CA ASP A 43 -11.01 3.86 -5.11
C ASP A 43 -10.22 3.76 -6.42
N GLU A 44 -9.92 4.90 -7.04
CA GLU A 44 -9.06 5.01 -8.24
C GLU A 44 -7.65 4.46 -7.99
N ASP A 45 -7.12 4.58 -6.77
CA ASP A 45 -5.77 4.16 -6.41
C ASP A 45 -5.64 2.65 -6.21
N ILE A 46 -6.74 1.95 -5.98
CA ILE A 46 -6.78 0.53 -5.60
C ILE A 46 -7.39 -0.38 -6.67
N GLY A 47 -7.59 0.12 -7.89
CA GLY A 47 -8.25 -0.64 -8.95
C GLY A 47 -7.62 -2.01 -9.25
N GLU A 48 -6.29 -2.14 -9.19
CA GLU A 48 -5.61 -3.44 -9.34
C GLU A 48 -5.87 -4.38 -8.14
N ILE A 49 -5.97 -3.83 -6.93
CA ILE A 49 -6.27 -4.58 -5.71
C ILE A 49 -7.69 -5.12 -5.78
N LEU A 50 -8.67 -4.29 -6.20
CA LEU A 50 -10.05 -4.71 -6.36
C LEU A 50 -10.21 -5.83 -7.40
N LYS A 51 -9.43 -5.78 -8.50
CA LYS A 51 -9.38 -6.86 -9.49
C LYS A 51 -8.82 -8.17 -8.92
N TYR A 52 -7.87 -8.08 -7.98
CA TYR A 52 -7.32 -9.24 -7.29
C TYR A 52 -8.34 -9.89 -6.33
N LYS A 53 -9.36 -9.16 -5.87
CA LYS A 53 -10.41 -9.62 -4.95
C LYS A 53 -9.85 -10.26 -3.67
N PRO A 54 -9.05 -9.52 -2.88
CA PRO A 54 -8.53 -10.05 -1.62
C PRO A 54 -9.66 -10.25 -0.60
N GLU A 55 -9.51 -11.26 0.26
CA GLU A 55 -10.40 -11.44 1.43
C GLU A 55 -10.20 -10.33 2.47
N MET A 56 -8.99 -9.73 2.51
CA MET A 56 -8.63 -8.66 3.44
C MET A 56 -7.66 -7.67 2.79
N LEU A 57 -7.92 -6.38 2.95
CA LEU A 57 -7.02 -5.30 2.56
C LEU A 57 -6.47 -4.60 3.81
N ILE A 58 -5.14 -4.63 3.97
CA ILE A 58 -4.43 -3.92 5.03
C ILE A 58 -3.82 -2.66 4.44
N ILE A 59 -4.11 -1.50 5.04
CA ILE A 59 -3.64 -0.20 4.57
C ILE A 59 -2.70 0.40 5.63
N GLY A 60 -1.43 0.57 5.28
CA GLY A 60 -0.49 1.35 6.09
C GLY A 60 -0.70 2.84 5.85
N THR A 61 -1.04 3.60 6.88
CA THR A 61 -1.31 5.05 6.79
C THR A 61 -0.08 5.95 6.97
N GLY A 62 1.12 5.34 6.88
CA GLY A 62 2.41 5.99 7.10
C GLY A 62 2.74 6.22 8.58
N ALA A 63 3.97 6.65 8.86
CA ALA A 63 4.48 6.78 10.23
C ALA A 63 3.71 7.78 11.10
N SER A 64 3.16 8.83 10.49
CA SER A 64 2.36 9.85 11.19
C SER A 64 0.87 9.51 11.25
N GLY A 65 0.43 8.46 10.55
CA GLY A 65 -0.98 8.05 10.48
C GLY A 65 -1.91 9.06 9.82
N LEU A 66 -1.37 10.06 9.09
CA LEU A 66 -2.16 11.17 8.54
C LEU A 66 -2.84 10.84 7.21
N MET A 67 -2.51 9.71 6.57
CA MET A 67 -3.21 9.30 5.35
C MET A 67 -4.63 8.84 5.70
N MET A 68 -5.62 9.49 5.11
CA MET A 68 -7.02 9.11 5.22
C MET A 68 -7.39 8.08 4.15
N VAL A 69 -8.36 7.23 4.46
CA VAL A 69 -8.96 6.28 3.52
C VAL A 69 -10.36 6.75 3.20
N ASP A 70 -10.64 7.00 1.92
CA ASP A 70 -11.97 7.39 1.44
C ASP A 70 -13.01 6.36 1.88
N GLN A 71 -14.22 6.82 2.21
CA GLN A 71 -15.30 5.92 2.62
C GLN A 71 -15.63 4.89 1.53
N LYS A 72 -15.53 5.28 0.25
CA LYS A 72 -15.77 4.35 -0.88
C LYS A 72 -14.79 3.18 -0.93
N VAL A 73 -13.61 3.30 -0.34
CA VAL A 73 -12.64 2.20 -0.24
C VAL A 73 -13.01 1.22 0.87
N LYS A 74 -13.77 1.67 1.87
CA LYS A 74 -14.18 0.88 3.02
C LYS A 74 -15.50 0.12 2.81
N ASP A 75 -16.32 0.62 1.90
CA ASP A 75 -17.63 0.03 1.51
C ASP A 75 -17.46 -1.09 0.48
#